data_AF-A0A0L0FCQ2-F1
#
_entry.id   AF-A0A0L0FCQ2-F1
#
_cell.length_a   1.000
_cell.length_b   1.000
_cell.length_c   1.000
_cell.angle_alpha   90.00
_cell.angle_beta   90.00
_cell.angle_gamma   90.00
#
_symmetry.space_group_name_H-M   'P 1'
#
loop_
_entity.id
_entity.type
_entity.pdbx_description
1 polymer ?
#
loop_
_entity_poly.entity_id
_entity_poly.type
_entity_poly.pdbx_seq_one_letter_code
_entity_poly.pdbx_strand_id
1 'polypeptide(L)'
;MCGCGSITGADLAKEVDTKTMKAWNGHPYLHVVDNRTNFKDKVNRVVQLICKRYGLDYDNSLSARSVKRKFLVSAADWADQIPISHETFEVLHEFIQTTDGSQVRLRRRGIDG
;
A
#
# COMPACT_ATOMS: atom_id res chain seq x y z
N MET A 1 42.29 -3.56 -23.46
CA MET A 1 41.04 -2.77 -23.34
C MET A 1 39.97 -3.67 -22.76
N CYS A 2 39.80 -3.70 -21.43
CA CYS A 2 38.69 -4.45 -20.81
C CYS A 2 37.48 -3.52 -20.70
N GLY A 3 36.44 -3.79 -21.50
CA GLY A 3 35.17 -3.11 -21.40
C GLY A 3 34.44 -3.57 -20.14
N CYS A 4 34.54 -2.79 -19.06
CA CYS A 4 33.60 -2.87 -17.96
C CYS A 4 32.27 -2.29 -18.46
N GLY A 5 31.45 -3.14 -19.09
CA GLY A 5 30.06 -2.80 -19.36
C GLY A 5 29.33 -2.76 -18.03
N SER A 6 29.12 -1.56 -17.49
CA SER A 6 28.34 -1.35 -16.29
C SER A 6 26.92 -1.89 -16.50
N ILE A 7 26.65 -3.09 -15.99
CA ILE A 7 25.30 -3.67 -15.98
C ILE A 7 24.44 -2.72 -15.16
N THR A 8 23.45 -2.09 -15.79
CA THR A 8 22.54 -1.19 -15.08
C THR A 8 21.64 -2.02 -14.17
N GLY A 9 21.20 -1.46 -13.03
CA GLY A 9 20.32 -2.18 -12.11
C GLY A 9 19.03 -2.69 -12.76
N ALA A 10 18.57 -2.03 -13.83
CA ALA A 10 17.41 -2.45 -14.60
C ALA A 10 17.66 -3.72 -15.43
N ASP A 11 18.86 -3.88 -15.99
CA ASP A 11 19.20 -5.06 -16.78
C ASP A 11 19.37 -6.29 -15.90
N LEU A 12 19.99 -6.11 -14.72
CA LEU A 12 20.05 -7.16 -13.71
C LEU A 12 18.66 -7.59 -13.23
N ALA A 13 17.75 -6.63 -13.01
CA ALA A 13 16.38 -6.93 -12.60
C ALA A 13 15.64 -7.79 -13.65
N LYS A 14 15.80 -7.50 -14.95
CA LYS A 14 15.21 -8.31 -16.04
C LYS A 14 15.76 -9.72 -16.07
N GLU A 15 17.07 -9.88 -15.86
CA GLU A 15 17.72 -11.19 -15.85
C GLU A 15 17.18 -12.06 -14.70
N VAL A 16 17.09 -11.50 -13.50
CA VAL A 16 16.55 -12.18 -12.31
C VAL A 16 15.08 -12.54 -12.49
N ASP A 17 14.27 -11.62 -13.04
CA ASP A 17 12.85 -11.87 -13.35
C ASP A 17 12.70 -13.05 -14.33
N THR A 18 13.51 -13.07 -15.40
CA THR A 18 13.51 -14.16 -16.38
C THR A 18 13.90 -15.50 -15.76
N LYS A 19 14.92 -15.51 -14.89
CA LYS A 19 15.35 -16.73 -14.16
C LYS A 19 14.24 -17.25 -13.25
N THR A 20 13.59 -16.35 -12.52
CA THR A 20 12.47 -16.69 -11.61
C THR A 20 11.30 -17.27 -12.41
N MET A 21 10.92 -16.64 -13.52
CA MET A 21 9.85 -17.14 -14.38
C MET A 21 10.14 -18.53 -14.95
N LYS A 22 11.38 -18.82 -15.34
CA LYS A 22 11.78 -20.15 -15.81
C LYS A 22 11.68 -21.21 -14.70
N ALA A 23 12.11 -20.87 -13.49
CA ALA A 23 12.07 -21.80 -12.35
C ALA A 23 10.65 -22.21 -11.95
N TRP A 24 9.68 -21.30 -12.12
CA TRP A 24 8.28 -21.53 -11.76
C TRP A 24 7.40 -21.95 -12.94
N ASN A 25 7.99 -22.12 -14.13
CA ASN A 25 7.25 -22.44 -15.33
C ASN A 25 6.52 -23.80 -15.18
N GLY A 26 5.21 -23.81 -15.42
CA GLY A 26 4.36 -25.00 -15.27
C GLY A 26 3.84 -25.25 -13.85
N HIS A 27 4.20 -24.42 -12.86
CA HIS A 27 3.65 -24.57 -11.52
C HIS A 27 2.15 -24.17 -11.50
N PRO A 28 1.24 -25.01 -10.96
CA PRO A 28 -0.21 -24.78 -11.02
C PRO A 28 -0.67 -23.52 -10.26
N TYR A 29 0.19 -22.98 -9.38
CA TYR A 29 -0.10 -21.79 -8.58
C TYR A 29 0.72 -20.56 -8.99
N LEU A 30 1.32 -20.55 -10.18
CA LEU A 30 1.98 -19.37 -10.72
C LEU A 30 0.95 -18.38 -11.27
N HIS A 31 0.99 -17.13 -10.79
CA HIS A 31 0.21 -16.02 -11.33
C HIS A 31 1.14 -14.90 -11.81
N VAL A 32 0.97 -14.47 -13.06
CA VAL A 32 1.76 -13.38 -13.66
C VAL A 32 0.89 -12.12 -13.72
N VAL A 33 1.39 -11.02 -13.15
CA VAL A 33 0.76 -9.70 -13.22
C VAL A 33 1.56 -8.82 -14.18
N ASP A 34 0.93 -8.45 -15.29
CA ASP A 34 1.54 -7.62 -16.33
C ASP A 34 1.85 -6.19 -15.88
N ASN A 35 2.73 -5.50 -16.62
CA ASN A 35 3.14 -4.12 -16.39
C ASN A 35 2.34 -3.10 -17.24
N ARG A 36 1.15 -3.45 -17.75
CA ARG A 36 0.41 -2.55 -18.67
C ARG A 36 -0.27 -1.38 -17.96
N THR A 37 -0.49 -1.50 -16.66
CA THR A 37 -1.14 -0.47 -15.83
C THR A 37 -0.12 0.36 -15.07
N ASN A 38 -0.55 1.48 -14.51
CA ASN A 38 0.30 2.25 -13.58
C ASN A 38 0.68 1.39 -12.36
N PHE A 39 1.70 1.84 -11.63
CA PHE A 39 2.23 1.10 -10.47
C PHE A 39 1.16 0.80 -9.41
N LYS A 40 0.32 1.79 -9.08
CA LYS A 40 -0.72 1.67 -8.06
C LYS A 40 -1.74 0.59 -8.42
N ASP A 41 -2.21 0.60 -9.67
CA ASP A 41 -3.19 -0.36 -10.18
C ASP A 41 -2.58 -1.76 -10.28
N LYS A 42 -1.29 -1.86 -10.61
CA LYS A 42 -0.56 -3.13 -10.60
C LYS A 42 -0.54 -3.73 -9.19
N VAL A 43 -0.17 -2.92 -8.18
CA VAL A 43 -0.17 -3.35 -6.76
C VAL A 43 -1.57 -3.78 -6.32
N ASN A 44 -2.61 -3.01 -6.67
CA ASN A 44 -3.99 -3.37 -6.35
C ASN A 44 -4.38 -4.73 -6.96
N ARG A 45 -4.02 -5.01 -8.21
CA ARG A 45 -4.28 -6.31 -8.87
C ARG A 45 -3.56 -7.47 -8.17
N VAL A 46 -2.33 -7.26 -7.69
CA VAL A 46 -1.59 -8.28 -6.93
C VAL A 46 -2.36 -8.63 -5.64
N VAL A 47 -2.77 -7.62 -4.88
CA VAL A 47 -3.52 -7.83 -3.63
C VAL A 47 -4.86 -8.52 -3.90
N GLN A 48 -5.57 -8.12 -4.96
CA GLN A 48 -6.82 -8.78 -5.40
C GLN A 48 -6.65 -10.27 -5.66
N LEU A 49 -5.59 -10.64 -6.38
CA LEU A 49 -5.32 -12.05 -6.70
C LEU A 49 -5.04 -12.86 -5.43
N ILE A 50 -4.28 -12.30 -4.49
CA ILE A 50 -4.02 -12.94 -3.20
C ILE A 50 -5.33 -13.12 -2.43
N CYS A 51 -6.12 -12.06 -2.23
CA CYS A 51 -7.39 -12.13 -1.52
C CYS A 51 -8.35 -13.16 -2.15
N LYS A 52 -8.51 -13.12 -3.48
CA LYS A 52 -9.33 -14.07 -4.22
C LYS A 52 -8.87 -15.51 -4.01
N ARG A 53 -7.55 -15.75 -3.96
CA ARG A 53 -6.98 -17.08 -3.76
C ARG A 53 -7.25 -17.64 -2.36
N TYR A 54 -7.24 -16.79 -1.35
CA TYR A 54 -7.49 -17.17 0.05
C TYR A 54 -8.96 -17.03 0.46
N GLY A 55 -9.86 -16.68 -0.46
CA GLY A 55 -11.28 -16.49 -0.15
C GLY A 55 -11.55 -15.30 0.77
N LEU A 56 -10.67 -14.29 0.76
CA LEU A 56 -10.83 -13.07 1.55
C LEU A 56 -11.72 -12.09 0.79
N ASP A 57 -12.75 -11.57 1.46
CA ASP A 57 -13.62 -10.53 0.92
C ASP A 57 -12.84 -9.22 0.73
N TYR A 58 -12.59 -8.88 -0.53
CA TYR A 58 -11.78 -7.73 -0.94
C TYR A 58 -12.64 -6.48 -1.26
N ASP A 59 -13.95 -6.64 -1.45
CA ASP A 59 -14.80 -5.68 -2.18
C ASP A 59 -14.94 -4.31 -1.49
N ASN A 60 -14.81 -4.25 -0.16
CA ASN A 60 -15.10 -3.02 0.60
C ASN A 60 -13.86 -2.20 1.00
N SER A 61 -12.77 -2.85 1.42
CA SER A 61 -11.63 -2.13 2.01
C SER A 61 -10.58 -1.70 0.97
N LEU A 62 -10.38 -2.52 -0.06
CA LEU A 62 -9.24 -2.39 -0.97
C LEU A 62 -9.64 -2.13 -2.44
N SER A 63 -10.94 -2.14 -2.77
CA SER A 63 -11.40 -1.92 -4.14
C SER A 63 -10.86 -0.61 -4.72
N ALA A 64 -10.71 -0.52 -6.05
CA ALA A 64 -10.26 0.71 -6.71
C ALA A 64 -11.18 1.93 -6.41
N ARG A 65 -12.40 1.67 -5.93
CA ARG A 65 -13.37 2.67 -5.46
C ARG A 65 -13.29 2.96 -3.96
N SER A 66 -12.45 2.26 -3.20
CA SER A 66 -12.12 2.57 -1.82
C SER A 66 -11.31 3.87 -1.78
N VAL A 67 -12.05 4.98 -1.76
CA VAL A 67 -11.50 6.32 -1.67
C VAL A 67 -11.59 6.75 -0.22
N LYS A 68 -10.47 7.18 0.35
CA LYS A 68 -10.46 7.82 1.65
C LYS A 68 -11.29 9.11 1.58
N ARG A 69 -12.42 9.14 2.27
CA ARG A 69 -13.27 10.33 2.39
C ARG A 69 -13.02 11.02 3.72
N LYS A 70 -13.04 12.34 3.70
CA LYS A 70 -13.05 13.17 4.90
C LYS A 70 -14.39 13.89 4.94
N PHE A 71 -15.11 13.71 6.03
CA PHE A 71 -16.36 14.41 6.26
C PHE A 71 -16.11 15.42 7.37
N LEU A 72 -16.56 16.66 7.17
CA LEU A 72 -16.72 17.58 8.28
C LEU A 72 -17.97 17.14 9.01
N VAL A 73 -17.85 16.82 10.30
CA VAL A 73 -19.00 16.42 11.10
C VAL A 73 -19.14 17.34 12.29
N SER A 74 -20.39 17.65 12.64
CA SER A 74 -20.72 18.37 13.88
C SER A 74 -20.30 17.53 15.09
N ALA A 75 -20.01 18.20 16.20
CA ALA A 75 -19.79 17.52 17.47
C ALA A 75 -20.99 16.59 17.74
N ALA A 76 -20.70 15.30 17.85
CA ALA A 76 -21.65 14.26 18.21
C ALA A 76 -20.93 13.35 19.21
N ASP A 77 -21.68 12.62 20.02
CA ASP A 77 -21.13 11.66 20.98
C ASP A 77 -21.09 10.29 20.29
N TRP A 78 -19.97 9.99 19.63
CA TRP A 78 -19.83 8.82 18.73
C TRP A 78 -19.50 7.53 19.46
N ALA A 79 -19.21 7.59 20.76
CA ALA A 79 -18.74 6.44 21.53
C ALA A 79 -19.69 5.23 21.39
N ASP A 80 -21.00 5.48 21.34
CA ASP A 80 -22.02 4.44 21.27
C ASP A 80 -22.81 4.43 19.94
N GLN A 81 -22.52 5.35 19.01
CA GLN A 81 -23.35 5.59 17.81
C GLN A 81 -22.81 4.95 16.53
N ILE A 82 -21.60 4.38 16.55
CA ILE A 82 -21.01 3.75 15.37
C ILE A 82 -21.47 2.28 15.32
N PRO A 83 -22.34 1.89 14.36
CA PRO A 83 -22.94 0.55 14.33
C PRO A 83 -21.98 -0.52 13.76
N ILE A 84 -20.67 -0.28 13.81
CA ILE A 84 -19.63 -1.16 13.28
C ILE A 84 -18.50 -1.31 14.29
N SER A 85 -17.81 -2.45 14.24
CA SER A 85 -16.60 -2.68 15.03
C SER A 85 -15.58 -1.58 14.73
N HIS A 86 -15.12 -0.91 15.78
CA HIS A 86 -14.17 0.19 15.68
C HIS A 86 -13.13 0.09 16.79
N GLU A 87 -11.94 0.61 16.52
CA GLU A 87 -10.85 0.71 17.49
C GLU A 87 -10.53 2.19 17.72
N THR A 88 -10.33 2.55 18.98
CA THR A 88 -9.88 3.87 19.39
C THR A 88 -8.37 3.86 19.55
N PHE A 89 -7.69 4.88 19.03
CA PHE A 89 -6.25 5.03 19.17
C PHE A 89 -5.90 6.49 19.42
N GLU A 90 -4.82 6.72 20.15
CA GLU A 90 -4.36 8.07 20.45
C GLU A 90 -3.51 8.61 19.31
N VAL A 91 -3.77 9.87 18.94
CA VAL A 91 -3.00 10.56 17.90
C VAL A 91 -2.52 11.91 18.43
N LEU A 92 -1.22 12.00 18.68
CA LEU A 92 -0.57 13.27 18.99
C LEU A 92 -0.15 13.95 17.69
N HIS A 93 -0.54 15.22 17.53
CA HIS A 93 -0.04 16.09 16.46
C HIS A 93 0.70 17.26 17.09
N GLU A 94 2.01 17.33 16.86
CA GLU A 94 2.83 18.46 17.26
C GLU A 94 3.14 19.30 16.02
N PHE A 95 2.93 20.60 16.15
CA PHE A 95 3.20 21.57 15.10
C PHE A 95 4.40 22.40 15.52
N ILE A 96 5.53 22.19 14.85
CA ILE A 96 6.74 22.96 15.06
C ILE A 96 6.74 24.09 14.03
N GLN A 97 6.81 25.33 14.52
CA GLN A 97 6.98 26.49 13.66
C GLN A 97 8.46 26.66 13.31
N THR A 98 8.75 26.78 12.02
CA THR A 98 10.09 27.06 11.52
C THR A 98 10.28 28.58 11.40
N THR A 99 11.52 29.04 11.45
CA THR A 99 11.89 30.46 11.35
C THR A 99 11.43 31.13 10.05
N ASP A 100 11.20 30.35 8.99
CA ASP A 100 10.68 30.80 7.69
C ASP A 100 9.15 30.89 7.64
N GLY A 101 8.46 30.64 8.76
CA GLY A 101 6.99 30.64 8.85
C GLY A 101 6.33 29.36 8.35
N SER A 102 7.11 28.37 7.89
CA SER A 102 6.60 27.04 7.56
C SER A 102 6.25 26.26 8.84
N GLN A 103 5.35 25.28 8.71
CA GLN A 103 4.96 24.40 9.81
C GLN A 103 5.38 22.97 9.50
N VAL A 104 6.20 22.39 10.38
CA VAL A 104 6.50 20.97 10.38
C VAL A 104 5.50 20.27 11.29
N ARG A 105 4.83 19.24 10.76
CA ARG A 105 3.86 18.43 11.49
C ARG A 105 4.48 17.08 11.86
N LEU A 106 4.71 16.87 13.15
CA LEU A 106 5.03 15.56 13.70
C LEU A 106 3.74 14.84 14.08
N ARG A 107 3.69 13.53 13.83
CA ARG A 107 2.53 12.70 14.12
C ARG A 107 2.96 11.40 14.77
N ARG A 108 2.52 11.17 16.00
CA ARG A 108 2.64 9.90 16.72
C ARG A 108 1.27 9.20 16.77
N ARG A 109 1.26 7.87 16.62
CA ARG A 109 0.06 7.04 16.86
C ARG A 109 0.44 5.98 17.89
N GLY A 110 -0.38 5.82 18.91
CA GLY A 110 -0.20 4.80 19.94
C GLY A 110 -1.52 4.06 20.21
N ILE A 111 -1.40 2.79 20.58
CA ILE A 111 -2.44 1.99 21.22
C ILE A 111 -1.82 1.60 22.55
N ASP A 112 -2.46 1.98 23.66
CA ASP A 112 -2.05 1.65 25.03
C ASP A 112 -0.64 2.12 25.47
N GLY A 113 -0.24 3.34 25.08
CA GLY A 113 0.93 4.03 25.66
C GLY A 113 2.28 3.75 25.01
#